data_AF-A0AAE9ZEM3-F1
#
_entry.id   AF-A0AAE9ZEM3-F1
#
_cell.length_a   1.000
_cell.length_b   1.000
_cell.length_c   1.000
_cell.angle_alpha   90.00
_cell.angle_beta   90.00
_cell.angle_gamma   90.00
#
_symmetry.space_group_name_H-M   'P 1'
#
loop_
_entity.id
_entity.type
_entity.pdbx_description
1 polymer ?
#
loop_
_entity_poly.entity_id
_entity_poly.type
_entity_poly.pdbx_seq_one_letter_code
_entity_poly.pdbx_strand_id
1 'polypeptide(L)'
;MTSEKKEKREFIEVLENVATQETDDFIQLTKTAGLDPASDFIGADLRGVDLRHLDLRAYDFTGACMEGALTDGATFQSGMKEKILFESSASDQYHRRLQWRNSDLDSTKQIPDEAKRIIEKIFNESRQENRIEALDRLITKYSSQDWVRPILLRVMAEDRAQKPPKRAWKLLQKISSRKLPIADYHFFILKHSRNLGLFGQSIVKIPSYPRPELAFSILTERSQHDADTDIRARCLEGLGEYFQETENAYTFLLQRSVEDKFPHARAAAIGSIARYFKEGGRTFSHLISCAKEDNSFWPRQDAIEMLGQYFVQDHEAETLDFFLQRAVEDEVDFVRAEAIKAISKNLSTYNSEKNTIFSFLLERLSKDESPWTRTEALSVLARYFSEKTETLSLLIHHGTHDKDIWPRREAITAIGKYYDGREETLPFLMERATEDEEVWPRQAAILAIGERFLDRNGAKEFLAQRAIKDRSKWIQSYAASFASSKQE
;
A
#
# COMPACT_ATOMS: atom_id res chain seq x y z
N MET A 1 -9.49 -42.95 20.47
CA MET A 1 -8.93 -41.78 19.75
C MET A 1 -8.24 -42.32 18.50
N THR A 2 -8.55 -41.84 17.29
CA THR A 2 -7.90 -42.31 16.06
C THR A 2 -6.40 -41.97 16.07
N SER A 3 -5.50 -42.78 15.48
CA SER A 3 -4.04 -42.50 15.54
C SER A 3 -3.72 -41.12 14.95
N GLU A 4 -4.46 -40.71 13.93
CA GLU A 4 -4.35 -39.37 13.32
C GLU A 4 -4.70 -38.21 14.27
N LYS A 5 -5.64 -38.41 15.22
CA LYS A 5 -5.94 -37.40 16.26
C LYS A 5 -4.90 -37.38 17.38
N LYS A 6 -4.22 -38.51 17.59
CA LYS A 6 -3.13 -38.66 18.57
C LYS A 6 -1.85 -38.01 18.03
N GLU A 7 -1.46 -38.32 16.80
CA GLU A 7 -0.31 -37.73 16.11
C GLU A 7 -0.44 -36.21 15.95
N LYS A 8 -1.63 -35.71 15.61
CA LYS A 8 -1.88 -34.26 15.52
C LYS A 8 -1.75 -33.54 16.88
N ARG A 9 -2.15 -34.20 17.96
CA ARG A 9 -2.04 -33.65 19.32
C ARG A 9 -0.59 -33.69 19.80
N GLU A 10 0.09 -34.81 19.57
CA GLU A 10 1.52 -34.98 19.88
C GLU A 10 2.38 -33.95 19.12
N PHE A 11 2.06 -33.67 17.84
CA PHE A 11 2.75 -32.65 17.06
C PHE A 11 2.54 -31.21 17.60
N ILE A 12 1.32 -30.88 18.05
CA ILE A 12 1.04 -29.56 18.65
C ILE A 12 1.76 -29.42 20.00
N GLU A 13 1.73 -30.47 20.83
CA GLU A 13 2.43 -30.48 22.13
C GLU A 13 3.96 -30.33 21.94
N VAL A 14 4.55 -30.94 20.91
CA VAL A 14 5.96 -30.75 20.54
C VAL A 14 6.26 -29.30 20.16
N LEU A 15 5.42 -28.67 19.34
CA LEU A 15 5.61 -27.27 18.93
C LEU A 15 5.46 -26.28 20.10
N GLU A 16 4.51 -26.51 20.99
CA GLU A 16 4.32 -25.70 22.21
C GLU A 16 5.50 -25.87 23.17
N ASN A 17 6.05 -27.08 23.32
CA ASN A 17 7.21 -27.35 24.17
C ASN A 17 8.50 -26.70 23.63
N VAL A 18 8.67 -26.65 22.31
CA VAL A 18 9.81 -25.98 21.66
C VAL A 18 9.68 -24.46 21.77
N ALA A 19 8.48 -23.92 21.53
CA ALA A 19 8.23 -22.47 21.54
C ALA A 19 8.29 -21.82 22.94
N THR A 20 8.22 -22.62 24.01
CA THR A 20 8.30 -22.16 25.40
C THR A 20 9.71 -22.24 26.01
N GLN A 21 10.70 -22.72 25.26
CA GLN A 21 12.08 -22.74 25.73
C GLN A 21 12.69 -21.32 25.69
N GLU A 22 13.39 -20.94 26.75
CA GLU A 22 14.12 -19.66 26.84
C GLU A 22 15.52 -19.71 26.19
N THR A 23 15.79 -20.72 25.36
CA THR A 23 17.11 -20.98 24.74
C THR A 23 17.00 -20.99 23.22
N ASP A 24 18.03 -20.43 22.57
CA ASP A 24 18.20 -20.48 21.12
C ASP A 24 19.19 -21.59 20.69
N ASP A 25 19.64 -22.45 21.62
CA ASP A 25 20.58 -23.54 21.32
C ASP A 25 19.93 -24.61 20.42
N PHE A 26 20.47 -24.73 19.19
CA PHE A 26 19.94 -25.62 18.15
C PHE A 26 19.87 -27.10 18.58
N ILE A 27 20.85 -27.59 19.34
CA ILE A 27 20.89 -29.00 19.77
C ILE A 27 19.84 -29.23 20.86
N GLN A 28 19.69 -28.30 21.79
CA GLN A 28 18.69 -28.37 22.84
C GLN A 28 17.27 -28.31 22.24
N LEU A 29 17.02 -27.41 21.29
CA LEU A 29 15.74 -27.32 20.59
C LEU A 29 15.44 -28.58 19.77
N THR A 30 16.44 -29.16 19.10
CA THR A 30 16.31 -30.45 18.38
C THR A 30 15.86 -31.57 19.33
N LYS A 31 16.47 -31.66 20.52
CA LYS A 31 16.12 -32.66 21.54
C LYS A 31 14.74 -32.43 22.13
N THR A 32 14.39 -31.18 22.43
CA THR A 32 13.06 -30.80 22.92
C THR A 32 11.98 -31.11 21.89
N ALA A 33 12.30 -30.94 20.60
CA ALA A 33 11.42 -31.27 19.49
C ALA A 33 11.29 -32.78 19.23
N GLY A 34 12.13 -33.62 19.85
CA GLY A 34 12.18 -35.06 19.62
C GLY A 34 12.65 -35.44 18.20
N LEU A 35 13.40 -34.57 17.52
CA LEU A 35 13.87 -34.80 16.17
C LEU A 35 15.13 -35.68 16.17
N ASP A 36 15.22 -36.60 15.22
CA ASP A 36 16.39 -37.44 15.00
C ASP A 36 17.42 -36.71 14.12
N PRO A 37 18.61 -36.37 14.66
CA PRO A 37 19.69 -35.75 13.89
C PRO A 37 20.04 -36.50 12.60
N ALA A 38 19.95 -37.83 12.58
CA ALA A 38 20.41 -38.65 11.48
C ALA A 38 19.44 -38.72 10.28
N SER A 39 18.18 -38.33 10.44
CA SER A 39 17.17 -38.43 9.38
C SER A 39 16.35 -37.17 9.15
N ASP A 40 16.04 -36.43 10.20
CA ASP A 40 14.99 -35.39 10.13
C ASP A 40 15.51 -34.08 9.53
N PHE A 41 16.82 -33.95 9.37
CA PHE A 41 17.49 -32.78 8.81
C PHE A 41 17.92 -32.95 7.34
N ILE A 42 17.64 -34.11 6.74
CA ILE A 42 17.88 -34.36 5.32
C ILE A 42 16.92 -33.48 4.51
N GLY A 43 17.45 -32.60 3.66
CA GLY A 43 16.64 -31.66 2.88
C GLY A 43 16.03 -30.51 3.68
N ALA A 44 16.42 -30.31 4.94
CA ALA A 44 15.89 -29.24 5.79
C ALA A 44 16.33 -27.84 5.31
N ASP A 45 15.48 -26.84 5.56
CA ASP A 45 15.80 -25.43 5.31
C ASP A 45 16.37 -24.81 6.61
N LEU A 46 17.68 -24.56 6.61
CA LEU A 46 18.45 -24.08 7.75
C LEU A 46 19.08 -22.70 7.48
N ARG A 47 18.51 -21.95 6.53
CA ARG A 47 19.04 -20.64 6.15
C ARG A 47 19.02 -19.65 7.31
N GLY A 48 20.14 -18.96 7.50
CA GLY A 48 20.30 -17.96 8.57
C GLY A 48 20.33 -18.53 10.00
N VAL A 49 20.32 -19.86 10.17
CA VAL A 49 20.40 -20.51 11.49
C VAL A 49 21.82 -20.36 12.03
N ASP A 50 21.94 -20.05 13.32
CA ASP A 50 23.22 -20.03 14.01
C ASP A 50 23.62 -21.45 14.42
N LEU A 51 24.69 -21.96 13.82
CA LEU A 51 25.25 -23.28 14.05
C LEU A 51 26.71 -23.20 14.52
N ARG A 52 27.18 -22.01 14.91
CA ARG A 52 28.58 -21.78 15.25
C ARG A 52 28.99 -22.63 16.45
N HIS A 53 30.20 -23.16 16.38
CA HIS A 53 30.82 -23.94 17.47
C HIS A 53 30.05 -25.21 17.90
N LEU A 54 29.07 -25.67 17.12
CA LEU A 54 28.30 -26.89 17.43
C LEU A 54 28.99 -28.17 16.94
N ASP A 55 28.75 -29.28 17.65
CA ASP A 55 29.08 -30.63 17.20
C ASP A 55 27.90 -31.25 16.45
N LEU A 56 28.01 -31.28 15.11
CA LEU A 56 26.98 -31.72 14.19
C LEU A 56 27.35 -33.02 13.48
N ARG A 57 28.30 -33.79 14.00
CA ARG A 57 28.75 -35.05 13.36
C ARG A 57 27.68 -36.14 13.33
N ALA A 58 26.68 -36.04 14.21
CA ALA A 58 25.53 -36.93 14.25
C ALA A 58 24.39 -36.52 13.31
N TYR A 59 24.49 -35.35 12.67
CA TYR A 59 23.43 -34.81 11.82
C TYR A 59 23.65 -35.15 10.35
N ASP A 60 22.60 -35.65 9.69
CA ASP A 60 22.60 -35.78 8.23
C ASP A 60 21.88 -34.58 7.61
N PHE A 61 22.67 -33.68 7.00
CA PHE A 61 22.20 -32.51 6.27
C PHE A 61 22.22 -32.72 4.76
N THR A 62 22.20 -33.96 4.28
CA THR A 62 22.21 -34.25 2.85
C THR A 62 21.06 -33.51 2.16
N GLY A 63 21.40 -32.64 1.21
CA GLY A 63 20.44 -31.82 0.48
C GLY A 63 19.80 -30.68 1.29
N ALA A 64 20.24 -30.41 2.52
CA ALA A 64 19.76 -29.28 3.31
C ALA A 64 20.24 -27.94 2.72
N CYS A 65 19.40 -26.92 2.83
CA CYS A 65 19.73 -25.55 2.41
C CYS A 65 20.34 -24.79 3.58
N MET A 66 21.63 -24.44 3.48
CA MET A 66 22.41 -23.80 4.54
C MET A 66 22.86 -22.38 4.14
N GLU A 67 22.18 -21.76 3.17
CA GLU A 67 22.49 -20.41 2.71
C GLU A 67 22.38 -19.39 3.85
N GLY A 68 23.46 -18.64 4.09
CA GLY A 68 23.53 -17.65 5.17
C GLY A 68 23.52 -18.23 6.60
N ALA A 69 23.54 -19.55 6.76
CA ALA A 69 23.71 -20.18 8.08
C ALA A 69 25.10 -19.88 8.64
N LEU A 70 25.18 -19.52 9.92
CA LEU A 70 26.46 -19.23 10.57
C LEU A 70 27.09 -20.56 11.01
N THR A 71 28.12 -21.01 10.31
CA THR A 71 28.73 -22.34 10.55
C THR A 71 30.17 -22.25 11.05
N ASP A 72 30.60 -21.06 11.47
CA ASP A 72 31.96 -20.83 11.96
C ASP A 72 32.26 -21.71 13.18
N GLY A 73 33.32 -22.52 13.08
CA GLY A 73 33.70 -23.45 14.16
C GLY A 73 32.78 -24.66 14.34
N ALA A 74 31.77 -24.86 13.49
CA ALA A 74 30.91 -26.05 13.52
C ALA A 74 31.68 -27.29 13.00
N THR A 75 31.44 -28.44 13.64
CA THR A 75 32.06 -29.72 13.24
C THR A 75 31.06 -30.65 12.57
N PHE A 76 31.32 -31.03 11.32
CA PHE A 76 30.46 -31.91 10.51
C PHE A 76 31.11 -33.27 10.30
N GLN A 77 30.30 -34.28 9.95
CA GLN A 77 30.83 -35.55 9.46
C GLN A 77 31.65 -35.35 8.18
N SER A 78 32.70 -36.16 7.98
CA SER A 78 33.51 -36.14 6.76
C SER A 78 32.65 -36.32 5.51
N GLY A 79 32.83 -35.47 4.50
CA GLY A 79 32.04 -35.52 3.27
C GLY A 79 30.66 -34.86 3.35
N MET A 80 30.25 -34.32 4.51
CA MET A 80 28.93 -33.72 4.68
C MET A 80 28.82 -32.34 4.01
N LYS A 81 29.91 -31.56 3.98
CA LYS A 81 29.90 -30.23 3.35
C LYS A 81 29.63 -30.30 1.84
N GLU A 82 30.07 -31.37 1.19
CA GLU A 82 29.84 -31.65 -0.24
C GLU A 82 28.40 -32.11 -0.52
N LYS A 83 27.67 -32.57 0.51
CA LYS A 83 26.28 -32.98 0.43
C LYS A 83 25.30 -31.86 0.81
N ILE A 84 25.79 -30.78 1.40
CA ILE A 84 25.03 -29.57 1.75
C ILE A 84 24.96 -28.65 0.52
N LEU A 85 23.81 -27.99 0.31
CA LEU A 85 23.62 -27.06 -0.79
C LEU A 85 24.14 -25.66 -0.42
N PHE A 86 25.10 -25.14 -1.21
CA PHE A 86 25.59 -23.75 -1.14
C PHE A 86 25.35 -23.06 -2.49
N GLU A 87 24.49 -22.03 -2.55
CA GLU A 87 24.28 -21.26 -3.77
C GLU A 87 25.41 -20.24 -3.98
N SER A 88 26.41 -20.59 -4.79
CA SER A 88 27.19 -19.56 -5.50
C SER A 88 27.83 -19.99 -6.82
N SER A 89 27.63 -21.20 -7.34
CA SER A 89 28.22 -21.55 -8.65
C SER A 89 27.62 -22.77 -9.37
N ALA A 90 26.30 -22.84 -9.58
CA ALA A 90 25.76 -23.89 -10.47
C ALA A 90 24.32 -23.66 -10.99
N SER A 91 24.04 -22.57 -11.71
CA SER A 91 22.76 -22.49 -12.46
C SER A 91 22.66 -23.58 -13.54
N ASP A 92 23.79 -24.08 -14.06
CA ASP A 92 23.81 -25.00 -15.20
C ASP A 92 23.80 -26.50 -14.85
N GLN A 93 24.17 -26.86 -13.61
CA GLN A 93 24.07 -28.26 -13.14
C GLN A 93 22.67 -28.55 -12.60
N TYR A 94 21.96 -27.52 -12.10
CA TYR A 94 20.59 -27.60 -11.60
C TYR A 94 19.59 -27.91 -12.72
N HIS A 95 19.72 -27.28 -13.91
CA HIS A 95 18.87 -27.57 -15.06
C HIS A 95 19.04 -28.99 -15.65
N ARG A 96 20.20 -29.64 -15.46
CA ARG A 96 20.46 -30.98 -16.02
C ARG A 96 20.15 -32.13 -15.06
N ARG A 97 20.16 -31.92 -13.74
CA ARG A 97 19.77 -32.95 -12.74
C ARG A 97 18.29 -32.90 -12.32
N LEU A 98 17.58 -31.81 -12.63
CA LEU A 98 16.12 -31.72 -12.54
C LEU A 98 15.39 -32.25 -13.79
N GLN A 99 16.07 -32.94 -14.71
CA GLN A 99 15.35 -33.85 -15.60
C GLN A 99 14.75 -34.98 -14.75
N TRP A 100 13.44 -34.86 -14.51
CA TRP A 100 12.54 -35.94 -14.09
C TRP A 100 12.99 -37.27 -14.71
N ARG A 101 13.50 -38.20 -13.89
CA ARG A 101 13.69 -39.57 -14.35
C ARG A 101 12.38 -40.32 -14.15
N ASN A 102 11.95 -41.01 -15.21
CA ASN A 102 10.85 -41.98 -15.18
C ASN A 102 10.98 -43.06 -14.09
N SER A 103 12.14 -43.20 -13.44
CA SER A 103 12.38 -44.16 -12.36
C SER A 103 11.74 -43.75 -11.02
N ASP A 104 11.47 -42.47 -10.77
CA ASP A 104 10.77 -42.03 -9.55
C ASP A 104 9.25 -42.25 -9.65
N LEU A 105 8.78 -42.68 -10.84
CA LEU A 105 7.40 -42.98 -11.18
C LEU A 105 7.06 -44.48 -11.04
N ASP A 106 7.91 -45.33 -10.47
CA ASP A 106 7.59 -46.77 -10.36
C ASP A 106 6.49 -47.10 -9.34
N SER A 107 6.03 -46.10 -8.57
CA SER A 107 4.80 -46.14 -7.77
C SER A 107 3.53 -45.72 -8.54
N THR A 108 3.62 -45.41 -9.85
CA THR A 108 2.60 -44.60 -10.58
C THR A 108 1.76 -45.32 -11.63
N LYS A 109 1.39 -46.58 -11.42
CA LYS A 109 0.32 -47.18 -12.25
C LYS A 109 -1.05 -46.45 -12.14
N GLN A 110 -1.18 -45.43 -11.29
CA GLN A 110 -2.44 -44.71 -11.02
C GLN A 110 -2.46 -43.21 -11.41
N ILE A 111 -1.38 -42.60 -11.92
CA ILE A 111 -1.38 -41.16 -12.28
C ILE A 111 -1.75 -40.98 -13.76
N PRO A 112 -2.85 -40.26 -14.10
CA PRO A 112 -3.25 -40.03 -15.48
C PRO A 112 -2.22 -39.22 -16.29
N ASP A 113 -2.05 -39.52 -17.57
CA ASP A 113 -1.07 -38.86 -18.46
C ASP A 113 -1.34 -37.36 -18.69
N GLU A 114 -2.57 -36.92 -18.46
CA GLU A 114 -2.90 -35.50 -18.42
C GLU A 114 -2.33 -34.79 -17.19
N ALA A 115 -2.38 -35.43 -16.02
CA ALA A 115 -1.80 -34.88 -14.79
C ALA A 115 -0.28 -34.78 -14.90
N LYS A 116 0.37 -35.79 -15.49
CA LYS A 116 1.83 -35.78 -15.73
C LYS A 116 2.26 -34.56 -16.54
N ARG A 117 1.57 -34.27 -17.66
CA ARG A 117 1.83 -33.09 -18.50
C ARG A 117 1.64 -31.77 -17.76
N ILE A 118 0.64 -31.68 -16.87
CA ILE A 118 0.42 -30.49 -16.04
C ILE A 118 1.57 -30.31 -15.04
N ILE A 119 2.00 -31.39 -14.39
CA ILE A 119 3.09 -31.35 -13.41
C ILE A 119 4.42 -30.99 -14.08
N GLU A 120 4.74 -31.55 -15.25
CA GLU A 120 5.91 -31.16 -16.04
C GLU A 120 5.91 -29.67 -16.36
N LYS A 121 4.75 -29.12 -16.73
CA LYS A 121 4.59 -27.68 -16.97
C LYS A 121 4.82 -26.85 -15.70
N ILE A 122 4.46 -27.35 -14.51
CA ILE A 122 4.67 -26.63 -13.24
C ILE A 122 6.17 -26.49 -12.90
N PHE A 123 6.98 -27.50 -13.18
CA PHE A 123 8.39 -27.50 -12.81
C PHE A 123 9.32 -26.96 -13.90
N ASN A 124 8.90 -26.96 -15.16
CA ASN A 124 9.74 -26.54 -16.29
C ASN A 124 9.38 -25.16 -16.86
N GLU A 125 8.31 -24.51 -16.41
CA GLU A 125 7.86 -23.20 -16.92
C GLU A 125 8.59 -22.04 -16.23
N SER A 126 9.20 -21.16 -17.04
CA SER A 126 9.99 -20.02 -16.56
C SER A 126 9.13 -18.81 -16.19
N ARG A 127 7.91 -18.69 -16.75
CA ARG A 127 6.99 -17.59 -16.43
C ARG A 127 6.09 -17.92 -15.24
N GLN A 128 6.21 -17.11 -14.18
CA GLN A 128 5.51 -17.31 -12.90
C GLN A 128 3.99 -17.43 -13.05
N GLU A 129 3.37 -16.63 -13.93
CA GLU A 129 1.92 -16.64 -14.17
C GLU A 129 1.42 -17.95 -14.79
N ASN A 130 2.15 -18.49 -15.78
CA ASN A 130 1.83 -19.73 -16.47
C ASN A 130 2.00 -20.95 -15.55
N ARG A 131 3.04 -20.93 -14.70
CA ARG A 131 3.29 -21.93 -13.66
C ARG A 131 2.13 -21.98 -12.67
N ILE A 132 1.63 -20.82 -12.26
CA ILE A 132 0.47 -20.71 -11.38
C ILE A 132 -0.81 -21.23 -12.04
N GLU A 133 -1.03 -20.95 -13.31
CA GLU A 133 -2.20 -21.44 -14.04
C GLU A 133 -2.19 -22.98 -14.12
N ALA A 134 -1.02 -23.57 -14.39
CA ALA A 134 -0.84 -25.02 -14.38
C ALA A 134 -1.08 -25.62 -12.98
N LEU A 135 -0.60 -24.96 -11.93
CA LEU A 135 -0.85 -25.31 -10.54
C LEU A 135 -2.35 -25.29 -10.21
N ASP A 136 -3.09 -24.26 -10.61
CA ASP A 136 -4.53 -24.18 -10.35
C ASP A 136 -5.31 -25.29 -11.09
N ARG A 137 -4.92 -25.60 -12.33
CA ARG A 137 -5.49 -26.73 -13.10
C ARG A 137 -5.24 -28.07 -12.41
N LEU A 138 -4.02 -28.32 -11.92
CA LEU A 138 -3.66 -29.55 -11.21
C LEU A 138 -4.57 -29.78 -10.01
N ILE A 139 -4.73 -28.76 -9.16
CA ILE A 139 -5.52 -28.94 -7.94
C ILE A 139 -7.02 -28.96 -8.20
N THR A 140 -7.51 -28.16 -9.14
CA THR A 140 -8.94 -28.18 -9.49
C THR A 140 -9.39 -29.57 -9.89
N LYS A 141 -8.57 -30.27 -10.67
CA LYS A 141 -8.94 -31.58 -11.24
C LYS A 141 -8.52 -32.77 -10.38
N TYR A 142 -7.44 -32.66 -9.61
CA TYR A 142 -6.84 -33.79 -8.91
C TYR A 142 -6.61 -33.58 -7.41
N SER A 143 -7.14 -32.51 -6.78
CA SER A 143 -7.04 -32.23 -5.32
C SER A 143 -7.34 -33.41 -4.41
N SER A 144 -8.10 -34.38 -4.93
CA SER A 144 -8.54 -35.55 -4.21
C SER A 144 -7.56 -36.71 -4.11
N GLN A 145 -6.47 -36.64 -4.86
CA GLN A 145 -5.56 -37.75 -5.04
C GLN A 145 -4.37 -37.62 -4.10
N ASP A 146 -4.02 -38.71 -3.42
CA ASP A 146 -2.98 -38.70 -2.38
C ASP A 146 -1.59 -38.31 -2.92
N TRP A 147 -1.34 -38.57 -4.21
CA TRP A 147 -0.10 -38.20 -4.89
C TRP A 147 0.04 -36.69 -5.16
N VAL A 148 -1.03 -35.89 -5.03
CA VAL A 148 -0.94 -34.43 -5.22
C VAL A 148 -0.24 -33.76 -4.04
N ARG A 149 -0.46 -34.22 -2.81
CA ARG A 149 0.10 -33.58 -1.59
C ARG A 149 1.64 -33.48 -1.61
N PRO A 150 2.42 -34.53 -1.92
CA PRO A 150 3.89 -34.44 -2.02
C PRO A 150 4.38 -33.44 -3.07
N ILE A 151 3.67 -33.32 -4.20
CA ILE A 151 4.02 -32.39 -5.29
C ILE A 151 3.87 -30.93 -4.83
N LEU A 152 2.78 -30.63 -4.10
CA LEU A 152 2.52 -29.27 -3.61
C LEU A 152 3.49 -28.88 -2.49
N LEU A 153 3.85 -29.82 -1.61
CA LEU A 153 4.90 -29.62 -0.61
C LEU A 153 6.26 -29.34 -1.25
N ARG A 154 6.59 -30.03 -2.35
CA ARG A 154 7.83 -29.80 -3.12
C ARG A 154 7.87 -28.41 -3.77
N VAL A 155 6.77 -27.99 -4.41
CA VAL A 155 6.65 -26.62 -4.98
C VAL A 155 6.81 -25.55 -3.89
N MET A 156 6.26 -25.79 -2.71
CA MET A 156 6.38 -24.87 -1.57
C MET A 156 7.79 -24.79 -0.98
N ALA A 157 8.58 -25.87 -1.08
CA ALA A 157 9.97 -25.90 -0.66
C ALA A 157 10.88 -25.16 -1.65
N GLU A 158 10.70 -25.38 -2.97
CA GLU A 158 11.47 -24.70 -4.03
C GLU A 158 11.23 -23.18 -4.06
N ASP A 159 10.01 -22.72 -3.75
CA ASP A 159 9.62 -21.30 -3.83
C ASP A 159 9.93 -20.48 -2.55
N ARG A 160 10.49 -21.06 -1.48
CA ARG A 160 10.91 -20.29 -0.27
C ARG A 160 12.24 -19.53 -0.46
N ALA A 161 12.95 -19.74 -1.57
CA ALA A 161 14.18 -19.03 -1.92
C ALA A 161 13.97 -17.64 -2.56
N GLN A 162 12.77 -17.36 -3.08
CA GLN A 162 12.41 -16.04 -3.60
C GLN A 162 11.03 -15.63 -3.07
N LYS A 163 10.82 -14.34 -2.74
CA LYS A 163 9.55 -13.79 -2.20
C LYS A 163 8.33 -14.52 -2.82
N PRO A 164 7.46 -15.15 -2.01
CA PRO A 164 6.53 -16.16 -2.52
C PRO A 164 5.52 -15.53 -3.49
N PRO A 165 5.25 -16.14 -4.67
CA PRO A 165 4.13 -15.72 -5.49
C PRO A 165 2.83 -15.93 -4.72
N LYS A 166 1.95 -14.93 -4.80
CA LYS A 166 0.57 -14.84 -4.23
C LYS A 166 -0.37 -16.04 -4.50
N ARG A 167 0.08 -17.15 -5.09
CA ARG A 167 -0.73 -18.29 -5.54
C ARG A 167 -0.22 -19.69 -5.12
N ALA A 168 1.04 -19.89 -4.70
CA ALA A 168 1.44 -21.12 -3.98
C ALA A 168 0.69 -21.25 -2.65
N TRP A 169 0.27 -20.11 -2.09
CA TRP A 169 -0.59 -20.02 -0.93
C TRP A 169 -2.07 -20.35 -1.24
N LYS A 170 -2.57 -20.06 -2.45
CA LYS A 170 -3.87 -20.55 -2.95
C LYS A 170 -3.89 -22.07 -3.16
N LEU A 171 -2.71 -22.68 -3.26
CA LEU A 171 -2.52 -24.10 -3.48
C LEU A 171 -2.82 -24.92 -2.22
N LEU A 172 -2.28 -24.46 -1.08
CA LEU A 172 -2.60 -24.94 0.25
C LEU A 172 -4.10 -24.79 0.58
N GLN A 173 -4.73 -23.74 0.07
CA GLN A 173 -6.17 -23.43 0.16
C GLN A 173 -7.08 -24.54 -0.41
N LYS A 174 -6.58 -25.38 -1.34
CA LYS A 174 -7.33 -26.54 -1.86
C LYS A 174 -6.92 -27.87 -1.21
N ILE A 175 -5.71 -28.02 -0.68
CA ILE A 175 -5.31 -29.22 0.12
C ILE A 175 -6.03 -29.24 1.48
N SER A 176 -6.19 -28.08 2.11
CA SER A 176 -6.86 -27.95 3.41
C SER A 176 -8.35 -28.28 3.36
N SER A 177 -8.98 -28.22 2.18
CA SER A 177 -10.40 -28.54 1.94
C SER A 177 -10.79 -29.97 2.32
N ARG A 178 -9.83 -30.83 2.68
CA ARG A 178 -10.11 -32.18 3.16
C ARG A 178 -9.99 -32.38 4.68
N LYS A 179 -9.23 -31.57 5.43
CA LYS A 179 -9.10 -31.74 6.91
C LYS A 179 -8.72 -30.49 7.76
N LEU A 180 -8.57 -29.29 7.20
CA LEU A 180 -8.28 -28.06 7.96
C LEU A 180 -9.31 -26.97 7.60
N PRO A 181 -10.10 -26.45 8.55
CA PRO A 181 -11.04 -25.36 8.31
C PRO A 181 -10.35 -24.16 7.64
N ILE A 182 -10.93 -23.63 6.55
CA ILE A 182 -10.45 -22.43 5.82
C ILE A 182 -10.22 -21.23 6.77
N ALA A 183 -10.95 -21.19 7.88
CA ALA A 183 -10.79 -20.25 8.97
C ALA A 183 -9.37 -20.27 9.59
N ASP A 184 -8.82 -21.43 9.89
CA ASP A 184 -7.53 -21.58 10.60
C ASP A 184 -6.36 -21.04 9.78
N TYR A 185 -6.45 -21.18 8.45
CA TYR A 185 -5.49 -20.62 7.50
C TYR A 185 -5.52 -19.09 7.50
N HIS A 186 -6.70 -18.50 7.45
CA HIS A 186 -6.83 -17.05 7.43
C HIS A 186 -6.47 -16.42 8.78
N PHE A 187 -6.74 -17.10 9.90
CA PHE A 187 -6.20 -16.73 11.21
C PHE A 187 -4.68 -16.80 11.27
N PHE A 188 -4.07 -17.86 10.70
CA PHE A 188 -2.61 -17.98 10.67
C PHE A 188 -1.95 -16.83 9.91
N ILE A 189 -2.50 -16.44 8.75
CA ILE A 189 -2.00 -15.29 7.96
C ILE A 189 -2.19 -13.99 8.74
N LEU A 190 -3.38 -13.81 9.31
CA LEU A 190 -3.70 -12.62 10.09
C LEU A 190 -2.71 -12.46 11.24
N LYS A 191 -2.32 -13.56 11.89
CA LYS A 191 -1.38 -13.53 13.02
C LYS A 191 0.09 -13.35 12.61
N HIS A 192 0.57 -14.00 11.54
CA HIS A 192 2.02 -14.11 11.30
C HIS A 192 2.52 -13.46 10.00
N SER A 193 1.63 -13.14 9.05
CA SER A 193 2.09 -12.66 7.74
C SER A 193 2.56 -11.20 7.80
N ARG A 194 3.77 -10.96 7.28
CA ARG A 194 4.28 -9.60 6.97
C ARG A 194 4.03 -9.19 5.51
N ASN A 195 3.45 -10.06 4.69
CA ASN A 195 3.06 -9.70 3.32
C ASN A 195 1.71 -8.96 3.34
N LEU A 196 1.73 -7.65 3.12
CA LEU A 196 0.54 -6.78 3.13
C LEU A 196 -0.59 -7.25 2.19
N GLY A 197 -0.24 -7.82 1.04
CA GLY A 197 -1.22 -8.32 0.09
C GLY A 197 -1.97 -9.55 0.59
N LEU A 198 -1.26 -10.52 1.18
CA LEU A 198 -1.87 -11.71 1.79
C LEU A 198 -2.59 -11.37 3.10
N PHE A 199 -2.03 -10.44 3.87
CA PHE A 199 -2.62 -9.94 5.10
C PHE A 199 -3.96 -9.24 4.84
N GLY A 200 -4.00 -8.31 3.88
CA GLY A 200 -5.25 -7.65 3.45
C GLY A 200 -6.30 -8.63 2.93
N GLN A 201 -5.90 -9.65 2.15
CA GLN A 201 -6.83 -10.70 1.72
C GLN A 201 -7.44 -11.49 2.88
N SER A 202 -6.75 -11.59 4.01
CA SER A 202 -7.26 -12.28 5.20
C SER A 202 -8.19 -11.39 6.01
N ILE A 203 -7.88 -10.10 6.14
CA ILE A 203 -8.79 -9.13 6.75
C ILE A 203 -10.16 -9.14 6.08
N VAL A 204 -10.22 -9.14 4.74
CA VAL A 204 -11.49 -9.19 3.98
C VAL A 204 -12.31 -10.47 4.25
N LYS A 205 -11.69 -11.50 4.83
CA LYS A 205 -12.36 -12.77 5.17
C LYS A 205 -12.86 -12.83 6.61
N ILE A 206 -12.63 -11.81 7.43
CA ILE A 206 -13.09 -11.75 8.83
C ILE A 206 -14.59 -12.05 8.97
N PRO A 207 -15.52 -11.54 8.12
CA PRO A 207 -16.94 -11.87 8.24
C PRO A 207 -17.26 -13.37 8.11
N SER A 208 -16.37 -14.13 7.47
CA SER A 208 -16.51 -15.58 7.27
C SER A 208 -15.82 -16.40 8.36
N TYR A 209 -15.23 -15.75 9.37
CA TYR A 209 -14.53 -16.46 10.42
C TYR A 209 -15.50 -17.02 11.47
N PRO A 210 -15.29 -18.26 11.93
CA PRO A 210 -16.09 -18.88 12.97
C PRO A 210 -15.81 -18.32 14.38
N ARG A 211 -14.77 -17.48 14.54
CA ARG A 211 -14.35 -16.89 15.83
C ARG A 211 -13.93 -15.42 15.65
N PRO A 212 -14.86 -14.49 15.42
CA PRO A 212 -14.55 -13.09 15.15
C PRO A 212 -13.75 -12.42 16.29
N GLU A 213 -14.01 -12.81 17.54
CA GLU A 213 -13.24 -12.39 18.73
C GLU A 213 -11.74 -12.70 18.65
N LEU A 214 -11.35 -13.81 18.02
CA LEU A 214 -9.93 -14.13 17.82
C LEU A 214 -9.31 -13.20 16.76
N ALA A 215 -10.06 -12.84 15.72
CA ALA A 215 -9.58 -11.88 14.73
C ALA A 215 -9.43 -10.50 15.35
N PHE A 216 -10.41 -10.07 16.16
CA PHE A 216 -10.31 -8.84 16.95
C PHE A 216 -9.02 -8.83 17.77
N SER A 217 -8.77 -9.88 18.56
CA SER A 217 -7.57 -10.01 19.40
C SER A 217 -6.28 -9.93 18.60
N ILE A 218 -6.20 -10.59 17.44
CA ILE A 218 -5.00 -10.55 16.58
C ILE A 218 -4.79 -9.15 16.01
N LEU A 219 -5.86 -8.49 15.55
CA LEU A 219 -5.77 -7.14 15.01
C LEU A 219 -5.35 -6.13 16.09
N THR A 220 -5.88 -6.23 17.31
CA THR A 220 -5.46 -5.38 18.42
C THR A 220 -4.00 -5.63 18.78
N GLU A 221 -3.59 -6.89 18.93
CA GLU A 221 -2.21 -7.27 19.27
C GLU A 221 -1.22 -6.73 18.22
N ARG A 222 -1.50 -6.99 16.94
CA ARG A 222 -0.61 -6.57 15.85
C ARG A 222 -0.59 -5.06 15.65
N SER A 223 -1.72 -4.37 15.80
CA SER A 223 -1.72 -2.91 15.73
C SER A 223 -0.86 -2.27 16.83
N GLN A 224 -0.71 -2.90 18.00
CA GLN A 224 0.12 -2.38 19.09
C GLN A 224 1.60 -2.73 18.91
N HIS A 225 1.89 -4.00 18.62
CA HIS A 225 3.25 -4.55 18.77
C HIS A 225 4.02 -4.73 17.47
N ASP A 226 3.36 -4.74 16.31
CA ASP A 226 4.08 -4.91 15.05
C ASP A 226 5.04 -3.72 14.83
N ALA A 227 6.19 -3.98 14.23
CA ALA A 227 7.18 -2.94 13.94
C ALA A 227 6.85 -2.23 12.62
N ASP A 228 6.15 -2.91 11.71
CA ASP A 228 5.76 -2.40 10.41
C ASP A 228 4.52 -1.51 10.53
N THR A 229 4.67 -0.22 10.23
CA THR A 229 3.59 0.76 10.32
C THR A 229 2.42 0.46 9.38
N ASP A 230 2.66 -0.14 8.21
CA ASP A 230 1.60 -0.46 7.25
C ASP A 230 0.75 -1.63 7.74
N ILE A 231 1.37 -2.62 8.40
CA ILE A 231 0.62 -3.70 9.06
C ILE A 231 -0.26 -3.12 10.17
N ARG A 232 0.28 -2.22 10.98
CA ARG A 232 -0.47 -1.60 12.09
C ARG A 232 -1.65 -0.80 11.57
N ALA A 233 -1.41 0.07 10.59
CA ALA A 233 -2.45 0.84 9.92
C ALA A 233 -3.55 -0.07 9.35
N ARG A 234 -3.16 -1.13 8.63
CA ARG A 234 -4.10 -2.10 8.07
C ARG A 234 -4.87 -2.89 9.14
N CYS A 235 -4.28 -3.13 10.31
CA CYS A 235 -5.02 -3.72 11.43
C CYS A 235 -6.11 -2.78 11.95
N LEU A 236 -5.79 -1.49 12.10
CA LEU A 236 -6.73 -0.46 12.56
C LEU A 236 -7.88 -0.26 11.56
N GLU A 237 -7.56 -0.25 10.26
CA GLU A 237 -8.57 -0.27 9.18
C GLU A 237 -9.49 -1.49 9.28
N GLY A 238 -8.92 -2.69 9.50
CA GLY A 238 -9.71 -3.91 9.66
C GLY A 238 -10.58 -3.91 10.92
N LEU A 239 -10.11 -3.33 12.02
CA LEU A 239 -10.92 -3.14 13.23
C LEU A 239 -12.12 -2.23 12.94
N GLY A 240 -11.88 -1.13 12.23
CA GLY A 240 -12.95 -0.25 11.79
C GLY A 240 -13.96 -0.95 10.91
N GLU A 241 -13.50 -1.58 9.83
CA GLU A 241 -14.37 -2.12 8.79
C GLU A 241 -15.21 -3.32 9.26
N TYR A 242 -14.69 -4.18 10.14
CA TYR A 242 -15.33 -5.45 10.45
C TYR A 242 -15.90 -5.54 11.88
N PHE A 243 -15.66 -4.54 12.74
CA PHE A 243 -16.15 -4.52 14.13
C PHE A 243 -16.90 -3.21 14.48
N GLN A 244 -17.62 -2.67 13.49
CA GLN A 244 -18.34 -1.38 13.53
C GLN A 244 -19.33 -1.25 14.70
N GLU A 245 -19.96 -2.35 15.11
CA GLU A 245 -21.00 -2.35 16.15
C GLU A 245 -20.44 -2.58 17.57
N THR A 246 -19.11 -2.60 17.72
CA THR A 246 -18.46 -2.96 18.99
C THR A 246 -17.86 -1.74 19.67
N GLU A 247 -18.38 -1.37 20.85
CA GLU A 247 -17.81 -0.27 21.67
C GLU A 247 -16.33 -0.51 22.00
N ASN A 248 -15.91 -1.76 22.12
CA ASN A 248 -14.49 -2.11 22.31
C ASN A 248 -13.62 -1.74 21.10
N ALA A 249 -14.12 -1.94 19.87
CA ALA A 249 -13.40 -1.56 18.66
C ALA A 249 -13.28 -0.03 18.58
N TYR A 250 -14.38 0.66 18.85
CA TYR A 250 -14.42 2.12 18.86
C TYR A 250 -13.46 2.71 19.90
N THR A 251 -13.55 2.25 21.15
CA THR A 251 -12.67 2.72 22.25
C THR A 251 -11.20 2.43 21.96
N PHE A 252 -10.89 1.26 21.40
CA PHE A 252 -9.53 0.91 21.02
C PHE A 252 -9.00 1.82 19.91
N LEU A 253 -9.81 2.10 18.88
CA LEU A 253 -9.42 3.01 17.80
C LEU A 253 -9.24 4.44 18.29
N LEU A 254 -10.14 4.95 19.15
CA LEU A 254 -9.99 6.28 19.78
C LEU A 254 -8.63 6.37 20.50
N GLN A 255 -8.30 5.35 21.29
CA GLN A 255 -7.03 5.29 21.99
C GLN A 255 -5.83 5.29 21.02
N ARG A 256 -5.87 4.46 19.97
CA ARG A 256 -4.79 4.36 18.97
C ARG A 256 -4.67 5.60 18.10
N SER A 257 -5.74 6.33 17.84
CA SER A 257 -5.66 7.59 17.08
C SER A 257 -4.90 8.71 17.78
N VAL A 258 -4.64 8.59 19.09
CA VAL A 258 -3.91 9.60 19.89
C VAL A 258 -2.56 9.06 20.37
N GLU A 259 -2.54 7.87 20.97
CA GLU A 259 -1.36 7.36 21.67
C GLU A 259 -0.35 6.64 20.78
N ASP A 260 -0.75 6.28 19.56
CA ASP A 260 0.08 5.44 18.72
C ASP A 260 1.35 6.19 18.28
N LYS A 261 2.51 5.53 18.45
CA LYS A 261 3.82 6.11 18.14
C LYS A 261 3.99 6.51 16.67
N PHE A 262 3.28 5.87 15.74
CA PHE A 262 3.43 6.12 14.31
C PHE A 262 2.27 6.98 13.77
N PRO A 263 2.55 8.17 13.19
CA PRO A 263 1.51 9.04 12.65
C PRO A 263 0.61 8.38 11.61
N HIS A 264 1.15 7.51 10.75
CA HIS A 264 0.35 6.79 9.76
C HIS A 264 -0.66 5.81 10.40
N ALA A 265 -0.31 5.19 11.53
CA ALA A 265 -1.24 4.35 12.27
C ALA A 265 -2.32 5.19 12.99
N ARG A 266 -1.95 6.36 13.54
CA ARG A 266 -2.93 7.32 14.08
C ARG A 266 -3.94 7.76 13.01
N ALA A 267 -3.46 8.15 11.83
CA ALA A 267 -4.30 8.51 10.68
C ALA A 267 -5.22 7.34 10.26
N ALA A 268 -4.69 6.11 10.19
CA ALA A 268 -5.52 4.94 9.88
C ALA A 268 -6.64 4.70 10.91
N ALA A 269 -6.37 4.93 12.21
CA ALA A 269 -7.40 4.89 13.24
C ALA A 269 -8.43 6.02 13.07
N ILE A 270 -8.00 7.25 12.81
CA ILE A 270 -8.85 8.43 12.53
C ILE A 270 -9.80 8.13 11.36
N GLY A 271 -9.28 7.69 10.23
CA GLY A 271 -10.06 7.33 9.06
C GLY A 271 -11.05 6.18 9.31
N SER A 272 -10.65 5.20 10.13
CA SER A 272 -11.51 4.08 10.53
C SER A 272 -12.69 4.54 11.39
N ILE A 273 -12.39 5.38 12.38
CA ILE A 273 -13.40 5.99 13.27
C ILE A 273 -14.40 6.80 12.46
N ALA A 274 -13.93 7.69 11.59
CA ALA A 274 -14.78 8.56 10.79
C ALA A 274 -15.67 7.79 9.80
N ARG A 275 -15.14 6.70 9.20
CA ARG A 275 -15.88 5.94 8.19
C ARG A 275 -16.94 5.01 8.79
N TYR A 276 -16.68 4.44 9.97
CA TYR A 276 -17.47 3.33 10.49
C TYR A 276 -18.18 3.62 11.81
N PHE A 277 -17.75 4.61 12.59
CA PHE A 277 -18.34 4.97 13.89
C PHE A 277 -18.91 6.40 13.86
N LYS A 278 -19.83 6.66 12.93
CA LYS A 278 -20.39 7.99 12.68
C LYS A 278 -21.44 8.42 13.69
N GLU A 279 -22.02 7.47 14.41
CA GLU A 279 -23.14 7.73 15.29
C GLU A 279 -22.67 8.48 16.55
N GLY A 280 -22.91 9.80 16.55
CA GLY A 280 -22.85 10.64 17.74
C GLY A 280 -21.76 11.72 17.74
N GLY A 281 -22.04 12.79 18.49
CA GLY A 281 -21.13 13.94 18.64
C GLY A 281 -19.77 13.60 19.30
N ARG A 282 -19.61 12.39 19.86
CA ARG A 282 -18.33 11.90 20.41
C ARG A 282 -17.28 11.75 19.31
N THR A 283 -17.64 11.14 18.17
CA THR A 283 -16.70 10.99 17.05
C THR A 283 -16.32 12.33 16.48
N PHE A 284 -17.30 13.21 16.24
CA PHE A 284 -17.05 14.57 15.78
C PHE A 284 -16.07 15.32 16.70
N SER A 285 -16.36 15.34 18.01
CA SER A 285 -15.51 16.00 19.02
C SER A 285 -14.09 15.43 19.04
N HIS A 286 -13.96 14.11 18.90
CA HIS A 286 -12.66 13.44 18.86
C HIS A 286 -11.84 13.81 17.62
N LEU A 287 -12.47 13.83 16.44
CA LEU A 287 -11.81 14.25 15.20
C LEU A 287 -11.39 15.71 15.26
N ILE A 288 -12.19 16.59 15.87
CA ILE A 288 -11.84 18.00 16.11
C ILE A 288 -10.59 18.12 17.00
N SER A 289 -10.49 17.34 18.08
CA SER A 289 -9.28 17.30 18.94
C SER A 289 -8.07 16.78 18.15
N CYS A 290 -8.21 15.67 17.42
CA CYS A 290 -7.11 15.12 16.60
C CYS A 290 -6.63 16.12 15.54
N ALA A 291 -7.55 16.81 14.87
CA ALA A 291 -7.25 17.83 13.87
C ALA A 291 -6.56 19.07 14.44
N LYS A 292 -6.69 19.33 15.75
CA LYS A 292 -6.13 20.51 16.42
C LYS A 292 -4.84 20.22 17.19
N GLU A 293 -4.75 19.07 17.83
CA GLU A 293 -3.79 18.81 18.92
C GLU A 293 -2.73 17.76 18.56
N ASP A 294 -2.89 17.00 17.47
CA ASP A 294 -1.89 15.99 17.11
C ASP A 294 -0.54 16.65 16.76
N ASN A 295 0.55 16.12 17.32
CA ASN A 295 1.89 16.65 17.13
C ASN A 295 2.45 16.47 15.69
N SER A 296 1.85 15.60 14.89
CA SER A 296 2.22 15.37 13.50
C SER A 296 1.17 15.96 12.57
N PHE A 297 1.62 16.61 11.50
CA PHE A 297 0.71 17.21 10.52
C PHE A 297 -0.20 16.18 9.83
N TRP A 298 0.30 14.95 9.63
CA TRP A 298 -0.43 13.93 8.86
C TRP A 298 -1.77 13.51 9.51
N PRO A 299 -1.84 13.10 10.79
CA PRO A 299 -3.12 12.87 11.46
C PRO A 299 -4.03 14.12 11.50
N ARG A 300 -3.46 15.33 11.67
CA ARG A 300 -4.26 16.57 11.65
C ARG A 300 -4.95 16.75 10.31
N GLN A 301 -4.19 16.58 9.23
CA GLN A 301 -4.68 16.66 7.86
C GLN A 301 -5.75 15.60 7.58
N ASP A 302 -5.51 14.34 7.97
CA ASP A 302 -6.46 13.24 7.78
C ASP A 302 -7.76 13.49 8.55
N ALA A 303 -7.68 13.99 9.79
CA ALA A 303 -8.85 14.36 10.58
C ALA A 303 -9.67 15.49 9.93
N ILE A 304 -9.02 16.51 9.34
CA ILE A 304 -9.71 17.56 8.56
C ILE A 304 -10.41 16.97 7.33
N GLU A 305 -9.74 16.07 6.59
CA GLU A 305 -10.34 15.41 5.44
C GLU A 305 -11.55 14.56 5.87
N MET A 306 -11.43 13.82 6.97
CA MET A 306 -12.51 12.99 7.52
C MET A 306 -13.71 13.81 8.01
N LEU A 307 -13.47 14.92 8.71
CA LEU A 307 -14.52 15.88 9.07
C LEU A 307 -15.24 16.39 7.83
N GLY A 308 -14.47 16.80 6.81
CA GLY A 308 -15.00 17.30 5.54
C GLY A 308 -15.81 16.25 4.78
N GLN A 309 -15.43 14.98 4.86
CA GLN A 309 -16.08 13.91 4.10
C GLN A 309 -17.37 13.39 4.77
N TYR A 310 -17.41 13.32 6.11
CA TYR A 310 -18.46 12.59 6.81
C TYR A 310 -19.32 13.41 7.76
N PHE A 311 -18.89 14.61 8.18
CA PHE A 311 -19.56 15.35 9.26
C PHE A 311 -20.17 16.69 8.85
N VAL A 312 -19.86 17.21 7.66
CA VAL A 312 -20.32 18.54 7.23
C VAL A 312 -21.84 18.66 7.14
N GLN A 313 -22.55 17.59 6.76
CA GLN A 313 -24.02 17.65 6.65
C GLN A 313 -24.71 17.84 8.01
N ASP A 314 -24.17 17.23 9.07
CA ASP A 314 -24.75 17.26 10.41
C ASP A 314 -24.17 18.39 11.29
N HIS A 315 -23.01 18.95 10.90
CA HIS A 315 -22.24 19.94 11.66
C HIS A 315 -21.74 21.09 10.76
N GLU A 316 -22.62 21.66 9.94
CA GLU A 316 -22.25 22.64 8.92
C GLU A 316 -21.49 23.86 9.51
N ALA A 317 -22.08 24.55 10.49
CA ALA A 317 -21.48 25.75 11.06
C ALA A 317 -20.17 25.44 11.80
N GLU A 318 -20.16 24.38 12.61
CA GLU A 318 -19.00 23.98 13.41
C GLU A 318 -17.83 23.52 12.55
N THR A 319 -18.10 22.77 11.47
CA THR A 319 -17.04 22.36 10.53
C THR A 319 -16.48 23.56 9.76
N LEU A 320 -17.34 24.48 9.31
CA LEU A 320 -16.87 25.67 8.60
C LEU A 320 -15.99 26.55 9.50
N ASP A 321 -16.46 26.90 10.70
CA ASP A 321 -15.70 27.70 11.66
C ASP A 321 -14.36 27.04 11.99
N PHE A 322 -14.37 25.72 12.20
CA PHE A 322 -13.15 24.96 12.47
C PHE A 322 -12.18 24.99 11.29
N PHE A 323 -12.64 24.77 10.06
CA PHE A 323 -11.78 24.80 8.88
C PHE A 323 -11.23 26.20 8.61
N LEU A 324 -12.04 27.25 8.74
CA LEU A 324 -11.56 28.63 8.60
C LEU A 324 -10.47 28.93 9.64
N GLN A 325 -10.65 28.48 10.87
CA GLN A 325 -9.65 28.64 11.92
C GLN A 325 -8.35 27.87 11.62
N ARG A 326 -8.44 26.58 11.27
CA ARG A 326 -7.26 25.75 10.94
C ARG A 326 -6.50 26.26 9.73
N ALA A 327 -7.21 26.80 8.73
CA ALA A 327 -6.61 27.43 7.55
C ALA A 327 -5.81 28.71 7.85
N VAL A 328 -5.83 29.20 9.09
CA VAL A 328 -5.04 30.36 9.55
C VAL A 328 -4.02 29.97 10.62
N GLU A 329 -4.45 29.20 11.61
CA GLU A 329 -3.68 28.99 12.84
C GLU A 329 -2.74 27.79 12.79
N ASP A 330 -2.95 26.81 11.90
CA ASP A 330 -2.07 25.63 11.88
C ASP A 330 -0.65 26.01 11.45
N GLU A 331 0.34 25.53 12.20
CA GLU A 331 1.76 25.80 11.97
C GLU A 331 2.23 25.25 10.60
N VAL A 332 1.62 24.15 10.12
CA VAL A 332 1.98 23.48 8.87
C VAL A 332 1.08 23.95 7.75
N ASP A 333 1.70 24.48 6.70
CA ASP A 333 1.05 24.97 5.49
C ASP A 333 0.19 23.93 4.77
N PHE A 334 0.62 22.67 4.72
CA PHE A 334 -0.16 21.58 4.14
C PHE A 334 -1.49 21.37 4.87
N VAL A 335 -1.52 21.52 6.20
CA VAL A 335 -2.75 21.40 6.99
C VAL A 335 -3.66 22.60 6.75
N ARG A 336 -3.09 23.82 6.66
CA ARG A 336 -3.85 25.02 6.29
C ARG A 336 -4.50 24.88 4.91
N ALA A 337 -3.74 24.37 3.92
CA ALA A 337 -4.24 24.12 2.58
C ALA A 337 -5.33 23.03 2.56
N GLU A 338 -5.19 21.95 3.34
CA GLU A 338 -6.23 20.92 3.43
C GLU A 338 -7.53 21.47 4.03
N ALA A 339 -7.46 22.38 4.99
CA ALA A 339 -8.65 23.05 5.52
C ALA A 339 -9.39 23.87 4.45
N ILE A 340 -8.66 24.61 3.60
CA ILE A 340 -9.27 25.33 2.46
C ILE A 340 -9.88 24.35 1.45
N LYS A 341 -9.19 23.26 1.16
CA LYS A 341 -9.68 22.19 0.27
C LYS A 341 -10.94 21.51 0.84
N ALA A 342 -11.02 21.30 2.15
CA ALA A 342 -12.21 20.76 2.82
C ALA A 342 -13.41 21.71 2.70
N ILE A 343 -13.20 23.02 2.87
CA ILE A 343 -14.22 24.05 2.60
C ILE A 343 -14.68 23.97 1.15
N SER A 344 -13.75 23.89 0.20
CA SER A 344 -14.04 23.85 -1.23
C SER A 344 -14.86 22.63 -1.66
N LYS A 345 -14.47 21.43 -1.20
CA LYS A 345 -15.20 20.18 -1.49
C LYS A 345 -16.66 20.23 -1.02
N ASN A 346 -16.94 21.05 0.01
CA ASN A 346 -18.26 21.16 0.64
C ASN A 346 -18.96 22.51 0.40
N LEU A 347 -18.50 23.30 -0.58
CA LEU A 347 -19.02 24.65 -0.81
C LEU A 347 -20.52 24.69 -1.16
N SER A 348 -21.07 23.59 -1.70
CA SER A 348 -22.50 23.45 -1.95
C SER A 348 -23.32 23.41 -0.66
N THR A 349 -22.76 22.85 0.41
CA THR A 349 -23.40 22.80 1.74
C THR A 349 -23.35 24.17 2.37
N TYR A 350 -22.18 24.84 2.35
CA TYR A 350 -21.96 26.19 2.89
C TYR A 350 -22.56 27.34 2.06
N ASN A 351 -23.73 27.13 1.45
CA ASN A 351 -24.27 28.07 0.46
C ASN A 351 -24.60 29.45 1.05
N SER A 352 -25.06 29.53 2.30
CA SER A 352 -25.31 30.80 2.99
C SER A 352 -24.01 31.56 3.31
N GLU A 353 -22.89 30.84 3.44
CA GLU A 353 -21.59 31.38 3.86
C GLU A 353 -20.64 31.64 2.70
N LYS A 354 -21.09 31.52 1.45
CA LYS A 354 -20.24 31.74 0.26
C LYS A 354 -19.56 33.11 0.24
N ASN A 355 -20.21 34.17 0.72
CA ASN A 355 -19.59 35.49 0.79
C ASN A 355 -18.54 35.60 1.91
N THR A 356 -18.77 34.93 3.05
CA THR A 356 -17.78 34.79 4.12
C THR A 356 -16.55 34.04 3.62
N ILE A 357 -16.77 32.91 2.95
CA ILE A 357 -15.69 32.09 2.34
C ILE A 357 -14.94 32.89 1.28
N PHE A 358 -15.64 33.59 0.39
CA PHE A 358 -15.00 34.45 -0.60
C PHE A 358 -14.09 35.49 0.06
N SER A 359 -14.60 36.21 1.07
CA SER A 359 -13.84 37.23 1.80
C SER A 359 -12.62 36.65 2.52
N PHE A 360 -12.77 35.46 3.11
CA PHE A 360 -11.68 34.70 3.72
C PHE A 360 -10.59 34.34 2.70
N LEU A 361 -10.95 33.88 1.51
CA LEU A 361 -9.98 33.54 0.45
C LEU A 361 -9.19 34.77 0.00
N LEU A 362 -9.84 35.93 -0.14
CA LEU A 362 -9.16 37.20 -0.43
C LEU A 362 -8.13 37.56 0.65
N GLU A 363 -8.48 37.35 1.91
CA GLU A 363 -7.57 37.57 3.02
C GLU A 363 -6.37 36.62 2.97
N ARG A 364 -6.58 35.33 2.67
CA ARG A 364 -5.48 34.35 2.56
C ARG A 364 -4.51 34.69 1.43
N LEU A 365 -5.01 35.17 0.28
CA LEU A 365 -4.15 35.60 -0.82
C LEU A 365 -3.26 36.80 -0.47
N SER A 366 -3.79 37.74 0.33
CA SER A 366 -3.07 38.96 0.70
C SER A 366 -2.13 38.80 1.90
N LYS A 367 -2.43 37.88 2.83
CA LYS A 367 -1.73 37.77 4.11
C LYS A 367 -0.93 36.48 4.31
N ASP A 368 -1.23 35.38 3.61
CA ASP A 368 -0.54 34.11 3.86
C ASP A 368 0.77 34.01 3.07
N GLU A 369 1.86 33.74 3.79
CA GLU A 369 3.19 33.53 3.23
C GLU A 369 3.31 32.19 2.49
N SER A 370 2.45 31.22 2.81
CA SER A 370 2.51 29.88 2.22
C SER A 370 2.08 29.87 0.75
N PRO A 371 2.93 29.37 -0.17
CA PRO A 371 2.54 29.18 -1.56
C PRO A 371 1.42 28.14 -1.70
N TRP A 372 1.32 27.15 -0.81
CA TRP A 372 0.29 26.11 -0.86
C TRP A 372 -1.08 26.68 -0.51
N THR A 373 -1.18 27.50 0.54
CA THR A 373 -2.44 28.17 0.90
C THR A 373 -2.90 29.09 -0.23
N ARG A 374 -1.99 29.92 -0.77
CA ARG A 374 -2.34 30.84 -1.86
C ARG A 374 -2.75 30.08 -3.13
N THR A 375 -2.06 28.98 -3.45
CA THR A 375 -2.42 28.11 -4.58
C THR A 375 -3.84 27.55 -4.42
N GLU A 376 -4.16 26.98 -3.26
CA GLU A 376 -5.50 26.44 -3.04
C GLU A 376 -6.55 27.56 -3.09
N ALA A 377 -6.28 28.72 -2.50
CA ALA A 377 -7.20 29.86 -2.55
C ALA A 377 -7.48 30.33 -4.00
N LEU A 378 -6.46 30.41 -4.86
CA LEU A 378 -6.63 30.75 -6.28
C LEU A 378 -7.49 29.70 -7.01
N SER A 379 -7.24 28.41 -6.77
CA SER A 379 -8.01 27.30 -7.33
C SER A 379 -9.49 27.39 -6.95
N VAL A 380 -9.80 27.65 -5.67
CA VAL A 380 -11.18 27.77 -5.17
C VAL A 380 -11.88 28.99 -5.75
N LEU A 381 -11.22 30.15 -5.75
CA LEU A 381 -11.76 31.38 -6.33
C LEU A 381 -12.10 31.19 -7.81
N ALA A 382 -11.18 30.62 -8.59
CA ALA A 382 -11.40 30.39 -10.01
C ALA A 382 -12.52 29.39 -10.29
N ARG A 383 -12.65 28.33 -9.47
CA ARG A 383 -13.63 27.27 -9.72
C ARG A 383 -15.05 27.64 -9.32
N TYR A 384 -15.21 28.41 -8.24
CA TYR A 384 -16.53 28.61 -7.63
C TYR A 384 -16.97 30.06 -7.54
N PHE A 385 -16.07 31.00 -7.83
CA PHE A 385 -16.33 32.43 -7.77
C PHE A 385 -15.88 33.12 -9.07
N SER A 386 -15.89 32.39 -10.19
CA SER A 386 -15.46 32.90 -11.50
C SER A 386 -16.29 34.06 -12.01
N GLU A 387 -17.57 34.11 -11.61
CA GLU A 387 -18.56 35.12 -11.97
C GLU A 387 -18.35 36.46 -11.25
N LYS A 388 -17.60 36.46 -10.14
CA LYS A 388 -17.26 37.71 -9.45
C LYS A 388 -16.19 38.46 -10.25
N THR A 389 -16.47 39.72 -10.53
CA THR A 389 -15.64 40.59 -11.39
C THR A 389 -14.19 40.69 -10.88
N GLU A 390 -14.01 40.68 -9.57
CA GLU A 390 -12.73 40.83 -8.88
C GLU A 390 -11.83 39.59 -9.02
N THR A 391 -12.41 38.40 -9.22
CA THR A 391 -11.66 37.13 -9.25
C THR A 391 -10.64 37.09 -10.38
N LEU A 392 -11.01 37.54 -11.59
CA LEU A 392 -10.09 37.59 -12.73
C LEU A 392 -8.89 38.52 -12.44
N SER A 393 -9.15 39.70 -11.87
CA SER A 393 -8.09 40.66 -11.54
C SER A 393 -7.09 40.10 -10.52
N LEU A 394 -7.57 39.32 -9.54
CA LEU A 394 -6.72 38.65 -8.56
C LEU A 394 -5.88 37.54 -9.18
N LEU A 395 -6.49 36.73 -10.05
CA LEU A 395 -5.74 35.71 -10.79
C LEU A 395 -4.69 36.35 -11.69
N ILE A 396 -4.99 37.45 -12.38
CA ILE A 396 -4.00 38.17 -13.20
C ILE A 396 -2.87 38.71 -12.31
N HIS A 397 -3.20 39.30 -11.16
CA HIS A 397 -2.23 39.83 -10.23
C HIS A 397 -1.27 38.74 -9.73
N HIS A 398 -1.80 37.64 -9.18
CA HIS A 398 -0.97 36.53 -8.68
C HIS A 398 -0.27 35.77 -9.81
N GLY A 399 -0.89 35.60 -10.97
CA GLY A 399 -0.27 35.01 -12.15
C GLY A 399 0.95 35.80 -12.67
N THR A 400 1.03 37.09 -12.36
CA THR A 400 2.10 37.99 -12.81
C THR A 400 3.15 38.24 -11.74
N HIS A 401 2.72 38.47 -10.50
CA HIS A 401 3.56 39.04 -9.45
C HIS A 401 3.75 38.15 -8.23
N ASP A 402 3.09 36.98 -8.14
CA ASP A 402 3.33 36.11 -7.00
C ASP A 402 4.79 35.63 -7.01
N LYS A 403 5.46 35.76 -5.86
CA LYS A 403 6.87 35.39 -5.72
C LYS A 403 7.09 33.89 -6.00
N ASP A 404 6.10 33.07 -5.70
CA ASP A 404 6.20 31.61 -5.75
C ASP A 404 5.65 31.03 -7.06
N ILE A 405 6.30 29.97 -7.52
CA ILE A 405 6.02 29.34 -8.82
C ILE A 405 4.60 28.73 -8.86
N TRP A 406 4.17 28.11 -7.76
CA TRP A 406 2.92 27.34 -7.72
C TRP A 406 1.67 28.24 -7.80
N PRO A 407 1.55 29.34 -7.03
CA PRO A 407 0.45 30.28 -7.22
C PRO A 407 0.41 30.90 -8.63
N ARG A 408 1.56 31.28 -9.20
CA ARG A 408 1.61 31.82 -10.57
C ARG A 408 1.05 30.81 -11.57
N ARG A 409 1.55 29.57 -11.51
CA ARG A 409 1.10 28.47 -12.38
C ARG A 409 -0.40 28.20 -12.22
N GLU A 410 -0.90 28.15 -10.99
CA GLU A 410 -2.32 27.89 -10.72
C GLU A 410 -3.19 29.01 -11.26
N ALA A 411 -2.83 30.28 -11.00
CA ALA A 411 -3.55 31.43 -11.56
C ALA A 411 -3.63 31.39 -13.09
N ILE A 412 -2.51 31.11 -13.77
CA ILE A 412 -2.45 30.99 -15.24
C ILE A 412 -3.34 29.83 -15.73
N THR A 413 -3.26 28.69 -15.07
CA THR A 413 -4.08 27.50 -15.40
C THR A 413 -5.57 27.80 -15.23
N ALA A 414 -5.93 28.44 -14.12
CA ALA A 414 -7.29 28.87 -13.80
C ALA A 414 -7.82 29.89 -14.82
N ILE A 415 -7.04 30.90 -15.20
CA ILE A 415 -7.41 31.89 -16.21
C ILE A 415 -7.73 31.21 -17.54
N GLY A 416 -6.84 30.33 -18.01
CA GLY A 416 -7.08 29.56 -19.23
C GLY A 416 -8.34 28.69 -19.15
N LYS A 417 -8.64 28.13 -17.97
CA LYS A 417 -9.74 27.19 -17.79
C LYS A 417 -11.13 27.84 -17.64
N TYR A 418 -11.21 28.97 -16.95
CA TYR A 418 -12.49 29.57 -16.53
C TYR A 418 -12.80 30.90 -17.22
N TYR A 419 -11.85 31.49 -17.96
CA TYR A 419 -11.99 32.82 -18.57
C TYR A 419 -11.67 32.86 -20.06
N ASP A 420 -11.91 31.77 -20.80
CA ASP A 420 -11.68 31.67 -22.25
C ASP A 420 -12.55 32.58 -23.13
N GLY A 421 -13.69 33.03 -22.60
CA GLY A 421 -14.56 34.04 -23.22
C GLY A 421 -14.08 35.48 -23.07
N ARG A 422 -13.08 35.77 -22.23
CA ARG A 422 -12.62 37.13 -21.94
C ARG A 422 -11.55 37.59 -22.93
N GLU A 423 -11.68 38.81 -23.44
CA GLU A 423 -10.73 39.36 -24.43
C GLU A 423 -9.32 39.51 -23.86
N GLU A 424 -9.20 39.79 -22.56
CA GLU A 424 -7.92 40.00 -21.90
C GLU A 424 -7.14 38.70 -21.64
N THR A 425 -7.80 37.54 -21.73
CA THR A 425 -7.21 36.24 -21.36
C THR A 425 -6.08 35.82 -22.30
N LEU A 426 -6.31 35.84 -23.62
CA LEU A 426 -5.29 35.39 -24.57
C LEU A 426 -4.03 36.28 -24.53
N PRO A 427 -4.13 37.63 -24.54
CA PRO A 427 -2.97 38.49 -24.35
C PRO A 427 -2.19 38.19 -23.07
N PHE A 428 -2.88 38.00 -21.95
CA PHE A 428 -2.25 37.64 -20.68
C PHE A 428 -1.51 36.30 -20.76
N LEU A 429 -2.11 35.26 -21.34
CA LEU A 429 -1.45 33.97 -21.50
C LEU A 429 -0.22 34.07 -22.40
N MET A 430 -0.29 34.82 -23.50
CA MET A 430 0.87 35.04 -24.37
C MET A 430 2.01 35.79 -23.67
N GLU A 431 1.66 36.79 -22.86
CA GLU A 431 2.61 37.53 -22.03
C GLU A 431 3.29 36.60 -21.02
N ARG A 432 2.52 35.82 -20.24
CA ARG A 432 3.08 34.89 -19.25
C ARG A 432 3.91 33.77 -19.90
N ALA A 433 3.50 33.26 -21.06
CA ALA A 433 4.27 32.29 -21.86
C ALA A 433 5.59 32.86 -22.42
N THR A 434 5.76 34.18 -22.42
CA THR A 434 6.96 34.86 -22.92
C THR A 434 7.86 35.30 -21.78
N GLU A 435 7.27 35.98 -20.79
CA GLU A 435 8.00 36.76 -19.79
C GLU A 435 8.25 35.98 -18.49
N ASP A 436 7.39 35.03 -18.09
CA ASP A 436 7.55 34.38 -16.79
C ASP A 436 8.87 33.61 -16.71
N GLU A 437 9.70 33.95 -15.71
CA GLU A 437 11.04 33.42 -15.48
C GLU A 437 11.06 31.88 -15.45
N GLU A 438 10.02 31.27 -14.91
CA GLU A 438 9.97 29.86 -14.57
C GLU A 438 9.28 29.00 -15.63
N VAL A 439 9.74 27.75 -15.76
CA VAL A 439 9.26 26.84 -16.81
C VAL A 439 7.78 26.47 -16.60
N TRP A 440 7.35 26.26 -15.36
CA TRP A 440 6.01 25.75 -15.07
C TRP A 440 4.89 26.74 -15.39
N PRO A 441 4.98 28.04 -15.02
CA PRO A 441 4.02 29.04 -15.47
C PRO A 441 3.98 29.21 -17.00
N ARG A 442 5.15 29.24 -17.66
CA ARG A 442 5.19 29.31 -19.15
C ARG A 442 4.52 28.09 -19.79
N GLN A 443 4.77 26.90 -19.26
CA GLN A 443 4.13 25.68 -19.72
C GLN A 443 2.61 25.73 -19.54
N ALA A 444 2.13 26.20 -18.37
CA ALA A 444 0.69 26.34 -18.11
C ALA A 444 0.02 27.30 -19.11
N ALA A 445 0.67 28.42 -19.42
CA ALA A 445 0.17 29.36 -20.40
C ALA A 445 0.13 28.76 -21.82
N ILE A 446 1.20 28.08 -22.25
CA ILE A 446 1.26 27.41 -23.56
C ILE A 446 0.22 26.30 -23.67
N LEU A 447 0.02 25.52 -22.62
CA LEU A 447 -1.02 24.49 -22.55
C LEU A 447 -2.40 25.11 -22.72
N ALA A 448 -2.71 26.17 -21.96
CA ALA A 448 -4.01 26.85 -22.06
C ALA A 448 -4.25 27.37 -23.48
N ILE A 449 -3.27 28.07 -24.08
CA ILE A 449 -3.36 28.56 -25.46
C ILE A 449 -3.61 27.40 -26.44
N GLY A 450 -2.83 26.33 -26.32
CA GLY A 450 -2.88 25.15 -27.20
C GLY A 450 -4.16 24.33 -27.08
N GLU A 451 -4.79 24.28 -25.92
CA GLU A 451 -6.03 23.50 -25.74
C GLU A 451 -7.29 24.31 -26.04
N ARG A 452 -7.27 25.63 -25.82
CA ARG A 452 -8.51 26.43 -25.74
C ARG A 452 -8.56 27.68 -26.60
N PHE A 453 -7.44 28.09 -27.19
CA PHE A 453 -7.35 29.33 -27.97
C PHE A 453 -6.71 29.14 -29.35
N LEU A 454 -6.53 27.90 -29.84
CA LEU A 454 -5.92 27.64 -31.15
C LEU A 454 -6.70 28.23 -32.33
N ASP A 455 -8.00 28.47 -32.15
CA ASP A 455 -8.90 29.09 -33.12
C ASP A 455 -8.81 30.63 -33.12
N ARG A 456 -8.21 31.22 -32.07
CA ARG A 456 -8.02 32.67 -31.98
C ARG A 456 -6.86 33.12 -32.86
N ASN A 457 -7.07 34.25 -33.54
CA ASN A 457 -6.07 34.86 -34.42
C ASN A 457 -4.73 35.06 -33.70
N GLY A 458 -3.64 34.60 -34.31
CA GLY A 458 -2.28 34.76 -33.80
C GLY A 458 -1.83 33.69 -32.79
N ALA A 459 -2.72 32.83 -32.28
CA ALA A 459 -2.36 31.82 -31.29
C ALA A 459 -1.40 30.76 -31.87
N LYS A 460 -1.67 30.25 -33.08
CA LYS A 460 -0.82 29.26 -33.77
C LYS A 460 0.55 29.84 -34.10
N GLU A 461 0.59 31.05 -34.63
CA GLU A 461 1.83 31.76 -34.95
C GLU A 461 2.65 32.03 -33.68
N PHE A 462 1.99 32.42 -32.59
CA PHE A 462 2.63 32.61 -31.29
C PHE A 462 3.27 31.31 -30.77
N LEU A 463 2.55 30.20 -30.81
CA LEU A 463 3.06 28.88 -30.40
C LEU A 463 4.24 28.44 -31.27
N ALA A 464 4.18 28.64 -32.59
CA ALA A 464 5.29 28.36 -33.48
C ALA A 464 6.52 29.23 -33.16
N GLN A 465 6.33 30.48 -32.75
CA GLN A 465 7.43 31.32 -32.27
C GLN A 465 8.01 30.82 -30.95
N ARG A 466 7.19 30.43 -29.97
CA ARG A 466 7.65 29.85 -28.70
C ARG A 466 8.43 28.55 -28.92
N ALA A 467 8.01 27.74 -29.89
CA ALA A 467 8.68 26.51 -30.29
C ALA A 467 10.14 26.70 -30.76
N ILE A 468 10.49 27.92 -31.21
CA ILE A 468 11.84 28.25 -31.71
C ILE A 468 12.59 29.13 -30.71
N LYS A 469 11.90 30.08 -30.07
CA LYS A 469 12.53 31.19 -29.33
C LYS A 469 12.52 31.02 -27.81
N ASP A 470 11.76 30.09 -27.22
CA ASP A 470 11.76 29.93 -25.76
C ASP A 470 13.15 29.49 -25.27
N ARG A 471 13.55 29.97 -24.09
CA ARG A 471 14.84 29.62 -23.49
C ARG A 471 14.95 28.16 -23.03
N SER A 472 13.82 27.49 -22.80
CA SER A 472 13.76 26.09 -22.39
C SER A 472 13.48 25.18 -23.58
N LYS A 473 14.36 24.21 -23.82
CA LYS A 473 14.15 23.17 -24.85
C LYS A 473 12.88 22.35 -24.60
N TRP A 474 12.49 22.17 -23.33
CA TRP A 474 11.23 21.53 -22.98
C TRP A 474 10.05 22.33 -23.51
N ILE A 475 10.03 23.64 -23.25
CA ILE A 475 8.98 24.54 -23.74
C ILE A 475 8.97 24.60 -25.27
N GLN A 476 10.15 24.64 -25.91
CA GLN A 476 10.24 24.59 -27.36
C GLN A 476 9.53 23.35 -27.93
N SER A 477 9.84 22.17 -27.40
CA SER A 477 9.21 20.92 -27.81
C SER A 477 7.71 20.88 -27.50
N TYR A 478 7.31 21.42 -26.34
CA TYR A 478 5.93 21.42 -25.89
C TYR A 478 5.05 22.39 -26.72
N ALA A 479 5.57 23.57 -27.07
CA ALA A 479 4.87 24.49 -27.97
C ALA A 479 4.78 23.91 -29.40
N ALA A 480 5.81 23.19 -29.86
CA ALA A 480 5.82 22.56 -31.17
C ALA A 480 4.71 21.50 -31.31
N SER A 481 4.35 20.76 -30.26
CA SER A 481 3.26 19.76 -30.34
C SER A 481 1.90 20.40 -30.61
N PHE A 482 1.66 21.64 -30.15
CA PHE A 482 0.44 22.38 -30.45
C PHE A 482 0.51 23.13 -31.79
N ALA A 483 1.69 23.62 -32.20
CA ALA A 483 1.85 24.27 -33.50
C ALA A 483 1.76 23.28 -34.68
N SER A 484 2.11 22.02 -34.45
CA SER A 484 2.12 20.95 -35.47
C SER A 484 0.83 20.14 -35.56
N SER A 485 -0.15 20.36 -34.66
CA SER A 485 -1.44 19.69 -34.73
C SER A 485 -2.20 20.16 -35.98
N LYS A 486 -2.11 19.35 -37.04
CA LYS A 486 -3.06 19.40 -38.15
C LYS A 486 -4.45 19.13 -37.56
N GLN A 487 -5.38 20.05 -37.74
CA GLN A 487 -6.80 19.70 -37.61
C GLN A 487 -7.11 18.71 -38.73
N GLU A 488 -7.55 17.51 -38.33
CA GLU A 488 -8.31 16.60 -39.20
C GLU A 488 -9.62 17.25 -39.66
#